data_AF-A0A1F8XVK6-F1
#
_entry.id   AF-A0A1F8XVK6-F1
#
_cell.length_a   1.000
_cell.length_b   1.000
_cell.length_c   1.000
_cell.angle_alpha   90.00
_cell.angle_beta   90.00
_cell.angle_gamma   90.00
#
_symmetry.space_group_name_H-M   'P 1'
#
loop_
_entity.id
_entity.type
_entity.pdbx_description
1 polymer ?
#
loop_
_entity_poly.entity_id
_entity_poly.type
_entity_poly.pdbx_seq_one_letter_code
_entity_poly.pdbx_strand_id
1 'polypeptide(L)'
;MIEINSYQNGTHSMGMGLKAFDEFVKDPSNPYLLKDAIIRTHHGLETLFKHILFEMNPAFILPQNYTVEKFIDLSSKYITGENTYLVDEANTIGLLEILDRLKKFHFFGKLSEQEFHQIRSATKTLIGYRNQLQHFAISANEDILARLIGNLVPRSVDVLSRFYRSLNDDLRNVFSRSIEVIELLSTQYDRLIQEAIQHFRGKQIDDLDLALNIKDYGYVGAPPYMPELILQGFIIAELSPHKNAISSPWPIRNEMPARYDSKLEIIKPTVLECTTALNKLVQAGFRTTATIFIDDPKNVINIQDSNEQFAFLRSIKVELGAILNYKALAHFDEHHYMPNEVSEIEGDFELVISAVSMGSKESKPEILGKFHSKLSKENSTFKFHSFVMPGGILSDNYNLNWTINAISPLKFNA
;
A
#
# COMPACT_ATOMS: atom_id res chain seq x y z
N MET A 1 26.61 5.94 -41.89
CA MET A 1 26.19 6.54 -40.60
C MET A 1 26.04 5.39 -39.62
N ILE A 2 26.65 5.46 -38.44
CA ILE A 2 26.43 4.46 -37.38
C ILE A 2 25.29 5.02 -36.55
N GLU A 3 24.16 4.32 -36.54
CA GLU A 3 22.95 4.72 -35.83
C GLU A 3 22.63 3.68 -34.76
N ILE A 4 22.29 4.14 -33.55
CA ILE A 4 21.82 3.30 -32.46
C ILE A 4 20.36 3.68 -32.22
N ASN A 5 19.44 2.75 -32.44
CA ASN A 5 18.03 3.00 -32.20
C ASN A 5 17.68 2.91 -30.70
N SER A 6 16.47 3.37 -30.34
CA SER A 6 15.99 3.38 -28.95
C SER A 6 16.02 2.00 -28.30
N TYR A 7 15.67 0.93 -29.03
CA TYR A 7 15.76 -0.44 -28.53
C TYR A 7 17.20 -0.84 -28.17
N GLN A 8 18.14 -0.65 -29.09
CA GLN A 8 19.55 -0.97 -28.89
C GLN A 8 20.15 -0.17 -27.72
N ASN A 9 19.83 1.12 -27.62
CA ASN A 9 20.27 1.96 -26.52
C ASN A 9 19.70 1.49 -25.16
N GLY A 10 18.40 1.20 -25.14
CA GLY A 10 17.72 0.68 -23.94
C GLY A 10 18.29 -0.66 -23.48
N THR A 11 18.48 -1.60 -24.40
CA THR A 11 19.05 -2.93 -24.11
C THR A 11 20.51 -2.84 -23.67
N HIS A 12 21.31 -2.00 -24.33
CA HIS A 12 22.69 -1.75 -23.92
C HIS A 12 22.76 -1.15 -22.51
N SER A 13 21.95 -0.13 -22.21
CA SER A 13 21.89 0.45 -20.87
C SER A 13 21.47 -0.58 -19.81
N MET A 14 20.45 -1.38 -20.11
CA MET A 14 19.98 -2.43 -19.21
C MET A 14 21.08 -3.49 -18.95
N GLY A 15 21.73 -4.00 -20.00
CA GLY A 15 22.82 -4.97 -19.89
C GLY A 15 24.02 -4.42 -19.11
N MET A 16 24.38 -3.16 -19.33
CA MET A 16 25.43 -2.49 -18.54
C MET A 16 25.03 -2.27 -17.08
N GLY A 17 23.74 -2.04 -16.80
CA GLY A 17 23.21 -1.98 -15.43
C GLY A 17 23.33 -3.33 -14.71
N LEU A 18 22.99 -4.43 -15.39
CA LEU A 18 23.17 -5.79 -14.87
C LEU A 18 24.63 -6.14 -14.62
N LYS A 19 25.52 -5.75 -15.54
CA LYS A 19 26.97 -5.93 -15.37
C LYS A 19 27.50 -5.18 -14.15
N ALA A 20 27.13 -3.90 -14.00
CA ALA A 20 27.53 -3.10 -12.84
C ALA A 20 27.02 -3.70 -11.52
N PHE A 21 25.81 -4.26 -11.51
CA PHE A 21 25.29 -5.00 -10.37
C PHE A 21 26.10 -6.26 -10.05
N ASP A 22 26.40 -7.10 -11.05
CA ASP A 22 27.22 -8.32 -10.87
C ASP A 22 28.62 -8.01 -10.35
N GLU A 23 29.22 -6.89 -10.80
CA GLU A 23 30.50 -6.40 -10.29
C GLU A 23 30.38 -5.86 -8.87
N PHE A 24 29.31 -5.12 -8.55
CA PHE A 24 29.06 -4.61 -7.20
C PHE A 24 28.91 -5.73 -6.16
N VAL A 25 28.18 -6.80 -6.49
CA VAL A 25 28.02 -7.96 -5.58
C VAL A 25 29.37 -8.63 -5.27
N LYS A 26 30.34 -8.55 -6.19
CA LYS A 26 31.69 -9.09 -6.00
C LYS A 26 32.61 -8.15 -5.22
N ASP A 27 32.38 -6.84 -5.34
CA ASP A 27 33.12 -5.79 -4.63
C ASP A 27 32.16 -4.71 -4.09
N PRO A 28 31.49 -4.98 -2.95
CA PRO A 28 30.55 -4.02 -2.34
C PRO A 28 31.23 -2.74 -1.84
N SER A 29 32.58 -2.72 -1.76
CA SER A 29 33.35 -1.56 -1.30
C SER A 29 33.40 -0.43 -2.32
N ASN A 30 33.00 -0.69 -3.57
CA ASN A 30 33.00 0.28 -4.65
C ASN A 30 31.59 0.88 -4.88
N PRO A 31 31.27 2.05 -4.30
CA PRO A 31 29.94 2.67 -4.42
C PRO A 31 29.63 3.18 -5.84
N TYR A 32 30.61 3.28 -6.73
CA TYR A 32 30.37 3.71 -8.11
C TYR A 32 29.68 2.61 -8.94
N LEU A 33 29.93 1.33 -8.62
CA LEU A 33 29.23 0.22 -9.26
C LEU A 33 27.74 0.22 -8.89
N LEU A 34 27.41 0.53 -7.63
CA LEU A 34 26.04 0.75 -7.16
C LEU A 34 25.36 1.89 -7.92
N LYS A 35 26.06 3.03 -8.05
CA LYS A 35 25.57 4.18 -8.80
C LYS A 35 25.26 3.82 -10.24
N ASP A 36 26.18 3.13 -10.90
CA ASP A 36 26.04 2.72 -12.30
C ASP A 36 24.89 1.72 -12.48
N ALA A 37 24.74 0.74 -11.57
CA ALA A 37 23.64 -0.20 -11.60
C ALA A 37 22.27 0.52 -11.56
N ILE A 38 22.09 1.48 -10.64
CA ILE A 38 20.83 2.22 -10.50
C ILE A 38 20.56 3.11 -11.72
N ILE A 39 21.52 3.92 -12.14
CA ILE A 39 21.33 4.89 -13.23
C ILE A 39 21.06 4.16 -14.55
N ARG A 40 21.84 3.11 -14.85
CA ARG A 40 21.73 2.38 -16.10
C ARG A 40 20.49 1.49 -16.16
N THR A 41 20.09 0.90 -15.04
CA THR A 41 18.81 0.15 -14.95
C THR A 41 17.62 1.09 -15.17
N HIS A 42 17.59 2.24 -14.47
CA HIS A 42 16.55 3.24 -14.68
C HIS A 42 16.46 3.68 -16.14
N HIS A 43 17.60 4.06 -16.73
CA HIS A 43 17.64 4.51 -18.12
C HIS A 43 17.26 3.41 -19.11
N GLY A 44 17.69 2.17 -18.88
CA GLY A 44 17.33 1.02 -19.71
C GLY A 44 15.82 0.77 -19.70
N LEU A 45 15.21 0.72 -18.51
CA LEU A 45 13.76 0.55 -18.36
C LEU A 45 12.97 1.69 -18.99
N GLU A 46 13.35 2.94 -18.73
CA GLU A 46 12.67 4.10 -19.33
C GLU A 46 12.75 4.07 -20.85
N THR A 47 13.94 3.84 -21.41
CA THR A 47 14.15 3.82 -22.86
C THR A 47 13.38 2.68 -23.53
N LEU A 48 13.43 1.47 -22.98
CA LEU A 48 12.73 0.31 -23.53
C LEU A 48 11.21 0.47 -23.46
N PHE A 49 10.66 0.92 -22.34
CA PHE A 49 9.22 1.14 -22.23
C PHE A 49 8.74 2.35 -23.07
N LYS A 50 9.54 3.42 -23.20
CA LYS A 50 9.29 4.50 -24.17
C LYS A 50 9.22 3.96 -25.59
N HIS A 51 10.17 3.09 -25.94
CA HIS A 51 10.22 2.51 -27.28
C HIS A 51 8.93 1.73 -27.59
N ILE A 52 8.39 0.93 -26.64
CA ILE A 52 7.08 0.28 -26.83
C ILE A 52 5.97 1.30 -27.14
N LEU A 53 5.84 2.37 -26.34
CA LEU A 53 4.82 3.40 -26.57
C LEU A 53 5.02 4.11 -27.90
N PHE A 54 6.27 4.40 -28.27
CA PHE A 54 6.62 5.08 -29.51
C PHE A 54 6.26 4.23 -30.74
N GLU A 55 6.58 2.94 -30.72
CA GLU A 55 6.24 1.99 -31.79
C GLU A 55 4.71 1.84 -31.97
N MET A 56 3.93 2.00 -30.90
CA MET A 56 2.47 2.05 -31.01
C MET A 56 2.00 3.36 -31.64
N ASN A 57 2.48 4.50 -31.11
CA ASN A 57 2.23 5.83 -31.63
C ASN A 57 3.23 6.83 -31.02
N PRO A 58 4.00 7.59 -31.82
CA PRO A 58 4.95 8.58 -31.30
C PRO A 58 4.36 9.63 -30.37
N ALA A 59 3.07 9.95 -30.48
CA ALA A 59 2.41 10.88 -29.56
C ALA A 59 2.26 10.32 -28.14
N PHE A 60 2.34 9.00 -27.93
CA PHE A 60 2.17 8.38 -26.62
C PHE A 60 3.36 8.57 -25.68
N ILE A 61 4.49 9.10 -26.14
CA ILE A 61 5.59 9.51 -25.27
C ILE A 61 5.58 11.01 -24.95
N LEU A 62 4.59 11.75 -25.45
CA LEU A 62 4.44 13.19 -25.23
C LEU A 62 3.52 13.47 -24.02
N PRO A 63 3.77 14.57 -23.28
CA PRO A 63 2.93 15.00 -22.16
C PRO A 63 1.46 15.22 -22.55
N GLN A 64 0.53 15.12 -21.60
CA GLN A 64 -0.91 15.27 -21.89
C GLN A 64 -1.29 16.66 -22.44
N ASN A 65 -0.52 17.70 -22.12
CA ASN A 65 -0.73 19.07 -22.60
C ASN A 65 -0.05 19.35 -23.95
N TYR A 66 0.49 18.32 -24.62
CA TYR A 66 1.09 18.48 -25.94
C TYR A 66 0.00 18.60 -27.01
N THR A 67 0.04 19.66 -27.82
CA THR A 67 -1.01 19.93 -28.83
C THR A 67 -0.71 19.23 -30.15
N VAL A 68 -1.77 18.96 -30.92
CA VAL A 68 -1.65 18.41 -32.29
C VAL A 68 -0.78 19.32 -33.16
N GLU A 69 -0.95 20.64 -33.04
CA GLU A 69 -0.13 21.62 -33.76
C GLU A 69 1.36 21.46 -33.50
N LYS A 70 1.77 21.32 -32.23
CA LYS A 70 3.18 21.08 -31.87
C LYS A 70 3.69 19.74 -32.43
N PHE A 71 2.84 18.72 -32.48
CA PHE A 71 3.23 17.42 -33.02
C PHE A 71 3.40 17.46 -34.55
N ILE A 72 2.55 18.24 -35.24
CA ILE A 72 2.69 18.51 -36.67
C ILE A 72 3.99 19.28 -36.95
N ASP A 73 4.32 20.29 -36.13
CA ASP A 73 5.60 21.01 -36.24
C ASP A 73 6.81 20.08 -36.14
N LEU A 74 6.85 19.23 -35.11
CA LEU A 74 7.89 18.21 -34.96
C LEU A 74 7.99 17.27 -36.17
N SER A 75 6.84 16.81 -36.67
CA SER A 75 6.77 15.92 -37.83
C SER A 75 7.28 16.62 -39.09
N SER A 76 6.93 17.89 -39.28
CA SER A 76 7.42 18.70 -40.39
C SER A 76 8.93 18.86 -40.32
N LYS A 77 9.48 19.26 -39.17
CA LYS A 77 10.92 19.41 -38.95
C LYS A 77 11.69 18.13 -39.18
N TYR A 78 11.12 16.98 -38.79
CA TYR A 78 11.73 15.69 -39.08
C TYR A 78 11.73 15.36 -40.58
N ILE A 79 10.61 15.60 -41.27
CA ILE A 79 10.49 15.37 -42.73
C ILE A 79 11.41 16.32 -43.52
N THR A 80 11.58 17.56 -43.09
CA THR A 80 12.48 18.54 -43.72
C THR A 80 13.95 18.30 -43.38
N GLY A 81 14.25 17.38 -42.46
CA GLY A 81 15.60 17.06 -42.01
C GLY A 81 16.20 18.08 -41.04
N GLU A 82 15.39 18.99 -40.49
CA GLU A 82 15.78 19.90 -39.41
C GLU A 82 15.99 19.14 -38.10
N ASN A 83 15.15 18.14 -37.82
CA ASN A 83 15.32 17.23 -36.69
C ASN A 83 15.88 15.89 -37.15
N THR A 84 16.81 15.34 -36.38
CA THR A 84 17.37 14.01 -36.63
C THR A 84 16.46 12.89 -36.11
N TYR A 85 15.61 13.20 -35.14
CA TYR A 85 14.61 12.30 -34.60
C TYR A 85 13.24 12.99 -34.48
N LEU A 86 12.16 12.22 -34.64
CA LEU A 86 10.79 12.74 -34.69
C LEU A 86 10.41 13.59 -33.46
N VAL A 87 11.00 13.33 -32.29
CA VAL A 87 10.70 14.05 -31.05
C VAL A 87 11.93 14.70 -30.41
N ASP A 88 12.97 15.03 -31.19
CA ASP A 88 14.26 15.56 -30.70
C ASP A 88 14.12 16.73 -29.70
N GLU A 89 13.25 17.69 -30.01
CA GLU A 89 13.06 18.92 -29.20
C GLU A 89 11.94 18.78 -28.15
N ALA A 90 11.33 17.60 -28.04
CA ALA A 90 10.16 17.40 -27.18
C ALA A 90 10.55 16.97 -25.77
N ASN A 91 9.96 17.63 -24.76
CA ASN A 91 9.93 17.07 -23.41
C ASN A 91 9.09 15.79 -23.43
N THR A 92 9.71 14.65 -23.16
CA THR A 92 9.03 13.35 -23.11
C THR A 92 8.63 13.00 -21.68
N ILE A 93 7.64 12.11 -21.56
CA ILE A 93 7.14 11.62 -20.27
C ILE A 93 8.20 10.79 -19.51
N GLY A 94 8.10 10.73 -18.18
CA GLY A 94 8.99 9.92 -17.34
C GLY A 94 8.49 8.49 -17.13
N LEU A 95 9.35 7.62 -16.58
CA LEU A 95 9.08 6.18 -16.40
C LEU A 95 7.75 5.85 -15.67
N LEU A 96 7.36 6.58 -14.61
CA LEU A 96 6.07 6.32 -13.93
C LEU A 96 4.85 6.54 -14.83
N GLU A 97 4.86 7.63 -15.61
CA GLU A 97 3.76 7.93 -16.53
C GLU A 97 3.72 6.92 -17.68
N ILE A 98 4.87 6.42 -18.11
CA ILE A 98 4.98 5.34 -19.11
C ILE A 98 4.31 4.07 -18.60
N LEU A 99 4.59 3.64 -17.38
CA LEU A 99 3.95 2.47 -16.77
C LEU A 99 2.42 2.67 -16.67
N ASP A 100 1.98 3.84 -16.23
CA ASP A 100 0.54 4.17 -16.12
C ASP A 100 -0.16 4.12 -17.51
N ARG A 101 0.51 4.57 -18.58
CA ARG A 101 0.00 4.47 -19.95
C ARG A 101 -0.01 3.04 -20.47
N LEU A 102 1.07 2.28 -20.30
CA LEU A 102 1.15 0.87 -20.69
C LEU A 102 0.08 0.02 -20.00
N LYS A 103 -0.26 0.33 -18.75
CA LYS A 103 -1.40 -0.30 -18.05
C LYS A 103 -2.74 0.01 -18.70
N LYS A 104 -3.00 1.27 -19.05
CA LYS A 104 -4.25 1.66 -19.73
C LYS A 104 -4.40 0.95 -21.08
N PHE A 105 -3.29 0.66 -21.75
CA PHE A 105 -3.25 -0.12 -22.99
C PHE A 105 -3.24 -1.64 -22.76
N HIS A 106 -3.40 -2.10 -21.52
CA HIS A 106 -3.41 -3.52 -21.14
C HIS A 106 -2.14 -4.31 -21.49
N PHE A 107 -0.97 -3.64 -21.61
CA PHE A 107 0.31 -4.31 -21.94
C PHE A 107 0.83 -5.23 -20.84
N PHE A 108 0.43 -4.96 -19.60
CA PHE A 108 0.75 -5.82 -18.46
C PHE A 108 -0.08 -7.13 -18.45
N GLY A 109 -1.03 -7.30 -19.38
CA GLY A 109 -1.80 -8.52 -19.56
C GLY A 109 -2.63 -8.87 -18.32
N LYS A 110 -2.39 -10.05 -17.75
CA LYS A 110 -3.09 -10.58 -16.56
C LYS A 110 -2.51 -10.11 -15.22
N LEU A 111 -1.57 -9.17 -15.22
CA LEU A 111 -1.07 -8.60 -13.96
C LEU A 111 -2.23 -8.00 -13.18
N SER A 112 -2.38 -8.43 -11.93
CA SER A 112 -3.35 -7.87 -11.00
C SER A 112 -3.06 -6.38 -10.74
N GLU A 113 -4.09 -5.64 -10.37
CA GLU A 113 -3.98 -4.23 -9.96
C GLU A 113 -2.86 -4.01 -8.93
N GLN A 114 -2.73 -4.98 -8.04
CA GLN A 114 -1.73 -4.98 -6.99
C GLN A 114 -0.31 -5.22 -7.50
N GLU A 115 -0.08 -6.20 -8.38
CA GLU A 115 1.25 -6.44 -8.95
C GLU A 115 1.73 -5.22 -9.74
N PHE A 116 0.81 -4.55 -10.45
CA PHE A 116 1.14 -3.28 -11.09
C PHE A 116 1.51 -2.20 -10.07
N HIS A 117 0.74 -2.05 -8.98
CA HIS A 117 1.05 -1.07 -7.93
C HIS A 117 2.45 -1.31 -7.34
N GLN A 118 2.88 -2.56 -7.23
CA GLN A 118 4.23 -2.92 -6.77
C GLN A 118 5.32 -2.49 -7.75
N ILE A 119 5.17 -2.81 -9.05
CA ILE A 119 6.12 -2.39 -10.08
C ILE A 119 6.23 -0.86 -10.07
N ARG A 120 5.09 -0.17 -9.95
CA ARG A 120 5.02 1.29 -9.87
C ARG A 120 5.71 1.84 -8.62
N SER A 121 5.49 1.25 -7.45
CA SER A 121 6.13 1.66 -6.19
C SER A 121 7.64 1.43 -6.20
N ALA A 122 8.10 0.27 -6.69
CA ALA A 122 9.52 -0.03 -6.88
C ALA A 122 10.15 0.96 -7.87
N THR A 123 9.46 1.28 -8.95
CA THR A 123 9.89 2.30 -9.92
C THR A 123 10.02 3.69 -9.29
N LYS A 124 9.04 4.11 -8.47
CA LYS A 124 9.10 5.38 -7.74
C LYS A 124 10.33 5.43 -6.82
N THR A 125 10.60 4.33 -6.14
CA THR A 125 11.78 4.18 -5.28
C THR A 125 13.07 4.26 -6.09
N LEU A 126 13.14 3.60 -7.25
CA LEU A 126 14.30 3.68 -8.16
C LEU A 126 14.56 5.11 -8.64
N ILE A 127 13.50 5.84 -9.02
CA ILE A 127 13.60 7.26 -9.42
C ILE A 127 14.13 8.10 -8.25
N GLY A 128 13.65 7.86 -7.03
CA GLY A 128 14.14 8.50 -5.81
C GLY A 128 15.65 8.31 -5.63
N TYR A 129 16.13 7.06 -5.68
CA TYR A 129 17.55 6.73 -5.58
C TYR A 129 18.36 7.33 -6.74
N ARG A 130 17.87 7.25 -7.97
CA ARG A 130 18.53 7.85 -9.14
C ARG A 130 18.70 9.36 -8.95
N ASN A 131 17.66 10.06 -8.49
CA ASN A 131 17.71 11.51 -8.25
C ASN A 131 18.67 11.86 -7.11
N GLN A 132 18.64 11.08 -6.03
CA GLN A 132 19.61 11.24 -4.94
C GLN A 132 21.05 11.01 -5.42
N LEU A 133 21.33 10.00 -6.25
CA LEU A 133 22.68 9.75 -6.79
C LEU A 133 23.16 10.83 -7.76
N GLN A 134 22.24 11.49 -8.45
CA GLN A 134 22.58 12.56 -9.37
C GLN A 134 22.81 13.90 -8.69
N HIS A 135 22.14 14.16 -7.57
CA HIS A 135 22.17 15.46 -6.91
C HIS A 135 22.86 15.45 -5.54
N PHE A 136 23.01 14.29 -4.90
CA PHE A 136 23.42 14.11 -3.50
C PHE A 136 24.26 12.83 -3.28
N ALA A 137 24.57 12.53 -2.02
CA ALA A 137 25.26 11.31 -1.59
C ALA A 137 24.26 10.25 -1.10
N ILE A 138 24.56 8.97 -1.35
CA ILE A 138 23.77 7.83 -0.84
C ILE A 138 24.70 6.89 -0.08
N SER A 139 24.24 6.41 1.08
CA SER A 139 24.88 5.29 1.76
C SER A 139 24.53 3.99 1.04
N ALA A 140 25.54 3.28 0.53
CA ALA A 140 25.34 1.97 -0.09
C ALA A 140 24.71 1.00 0.93
N ASN A 141 23.55 0.44 0.59
CA ASN A 141 22.93 -0.65 1.35
C ASN A 141 22.57 -1.75 0.32
N GLU A 142 23.27 -2.87 0.42
CA GLU A 142 23.14 -4.01 -0.49
C GLU A 142 21.73 -4.60 -0.47
N ASP A 143 21.09 -4.68 0.71
CA ASP A 143 19.73 -5.21 0.86
C ASP A 143 18.68 -4.32 0.20
N ILE A 144 18.88 -3.00 0.21
CA ILE A 144 18.01 -2.06 -0.51
C ILE A 144 18.12 -2.29 -2.02
N LEU A 145 19.32 -2.58 -2.53
CA LEU A 145 19.54 -2.82 -3.95
C LEU A 145 18.96 -4.17 -4.39
N ALA A 146 19.21 -5.23 -3.61
CA ALA A 146 18.64 -6.56 -3.86
C ALA A 146 17.11 -6.50 -3.83
N ARG A 147 16.51 -5.74 -2.89
CA ARG A 147 15.07 -5.45 -2.85
C ARG A 147 14.58 -4.73 -4.11
N LEU A 148 15.24 -3.63 -4.48
CA LEU A 148 14.80 -2.73 -5.53
C LEU A 148 14.97 -3.35 -6.92
N ILE A 149 16.19 -3.78 -7.23
CA ILE A 149 16.55 -4.36 -8.53
C ILE A 149 15.98 -5.78 -8.63
N GLY A 150 16.03 -6.58 -7.56
CA GLY A 150 15.48 -7.95 -7.54
C GLY A 150 13.98 -8.01 -7.75
N ASN A 151 13.23 -7.01 -7.28
CA ASN A 151 11.80 -6.91 -7.58
C ASN A 151 11.53 -6.34 -8.99
N LEU A 152 12.23 -5.27 -9.37
CA LEU A 152 11.88 -4.50 -10.57
C LEU A 152 12.39 -5.12 -11.86
N VAL A 153 13.63 -5.62 -11.88
CA VAL A 153 14.30 -6.05 -13.11
C VAL A 153 13.71 -7.34 -13.66
N PRO A 154 13.58 -8.45 -12.91
CA PRO A 154 13.01 -9.69 -13.45
C PRO A 154 11.60 -9.49 -14.00
N ARG A 155 10.75 -8.73 -13.29
CA ARG A 155 9.37 -8.44 -13.71
C ARG A 155 9.32 -7.56 -14.94
N SER A 156 10.18 -6.56 -15.01
CA SER A 156 10.27 -5.68 -16.18
C SER A 156 10.77 -6.44 -17.39
N VAL A 157 11.78 -7.31 -17.24
CA VAL A 157 12.26 -8.20 -18.31
C VAL A 157 11.15 -9.16 -18.76
N ASP A 158 10.37 -9.74 -17.86
CA ASP A 158 9.21 -10.57 -18.23
C ASP A 158 8.22 -9.78 -19.11
N VAL A 159 7.84 -8.57 -18.71
CA VAL A 159 6.95 -7.69 -19.51
C VAL A 159 7.58 -7.35 -20.87
N LEU A 160 8.84 -6.95 -20.89
CA LEU A 160 9.57 -6.56 -22.10
C LEU A 160 9.75 -7.75 -23.07
N SER A 161 10.00 -8.96 -22.57
CA SER A 161 10.19 -10.17 -23.37
C SER A 161 8.94 -10.57 -24.17
N ARG A 162 7.75 -10.16 -23.71
CA ARG A 162 6.48 -10.34 -24.45
C ARG A 162 6.42 -9.49 -25.70
N PHE A 163 7.18 -8.38 -25.75
CA PHE A 163 7.23 -7.47 -26.89
C PHE A 163 8.49 -7.71 -27.74
N TYR A 164 9.63 -7.95 -27.09
CA TYR A 164 10.93 -8.17 -27.74
C TYR A 164 11.34 -9.64 -27.66
N ARG A 165 11.15 -10.38 -28.76
CA ARG A 165 11.48 -11.82 -28.83
C ARG A 165 12.97 -12.11 -28.59
N SER A 166 13.86 -11.20 -29.00
CA SER A 166 15.32 -11.35 -28.91
C SER A 166 15.95 -10.70 -27.68
N LEU A 167 15.15 -10.14 -26.76
CA LEU A 167 15.68 -9.35 -25.61
C LEU A 167 16.75 -10.09 -24.83
N ASN A 168 16.55 -11.38 -24.55
CA ASN A 168 17.50 -12.16 -23.77
C ASN A 168 18.84 -12.34 -24.49
N ASP A 169 18.81 -12.57 -25.81
CA ASP A 169 20.03 -12.71 -26.61
C ASP A 169 20.73 -11.36 -26.78
N ASP A 170 19.96 -10.29 -26.94
CA ASP A 170 20.50 -8.94 -27.04
C ASP A 170 21.13 -8.47 -25.71
N LEU A 171 20.55 -8.83 -24.56
CA LEU A 171 21.16 -8.61 -23.24
C LEU A 171 22.45 -9.41 -23.09
N ARG A 172 22.48 -10.68 -23.54
CA ARG A 172 23.70 -11.52 -23.51
C ARG A 172 24.83 -10.94 -24.37
N ASN A 173 24.48 -10.33 -25.51
CA ASN A 173 25.45 -9.69 -26.39
C ASN A 173 26.14 -8.49 -25.71
N VAL A 174 25.43 -7.79 -24.82
CA VAL A 174 25.99 -6.67 -24.02
C VAL A 174 26.76 -7.22 -22.82
N PHE A 175 26.19 -8.20 -22.14
CA PHE A 175 26.76 -8.83 -20.95
C PHE A 175 26.38 -10.31 -20.91
N SER A 176 27.35 -11.18 -21.18
CA SER A 176 27.10 -12.62 -21.38
C SER A 176 26.42 -13.33 -20.21
N ARG A 177 26.61 -12.83 -18.97
CA ARG A 177 25.99 -13.37 -17.76
C ARG A 177 24.66 -12.69 -17.37
N SER A 178 24.06 -11.91 -18.27
CA SER A 178 22.87 -11.10 -17.96
C SER A 178 21.70 -11.93 -17.46
N ILE A 179 21.48 -13.12 -18.03
CA ILE A 179 20.35 -13.98 -17.68
C ILE A 179 20.57 -14.62 -16.32
N GLU A 180 21.78 -15.11 -16.05
CA GLU A 180 22.17 -15.66 -14.76
C GLU A 180 22.04 -14.61 -13.65
N VAL A 181 22.34 -13.35 -13.95
CA VAL A 181 22.19 -12.25 -12.99
C VAL A 181 20.73 -11.88 -12.77
N ILE A 182 19.89 -11.91 -13.80
CA ILE A 182 18.43 -11.75 -13.64
C ILE A 182 17.84 -12.89 -12.80
N GLU A 183 18.28 -14.13 -13.04
CA GLU A 183 17.89 -15.30 -12.24
C GLU A 183 18.41 -15.20 -10.80
N LEU A 184 19.64 -14.73 -10.59
CA LEU A 184 20.20 -14.46 -9.26
C LEU A 184 19.39 -13.41 -8.53
N LEU A 185 19.05 -12.31 -9.19
CA LEU A 185 18.20 -11.23 -8.67
C LEU A 185 16.83 -11.77 -8.25
N SER A 186 16.22 -12.61 -9.09
CA SER A 186 14.96 -13.28 -8.76
C SER A 186 15.12 -14.21 -7.55
N THR A 187 16.18 -15.03 -7.52
CA THR A 187 16.41 -16.02 -6.46
C THR A 187 16.75 -15.37 -5.12
N GLN A 188 17.58 -14.32 -5.12
CA GLN A 188 17.89 -13.53 -3.92
C GLN A 188 16.62 -12.84 -3.40
N TYR A 189 15.81 -12.31 -4.30
CA TYR A 189 14.53 -11.72 -3.91
C TYR A 189 13.59 -12.75 -3.30
N ASP A 190 13.47 -13.94 -3.90
CA ASP A 190 12.71 -15.07 -3.35
C ASP A 190 13.26 -15.51 -1.98
N ARG A 191 14.59 -15.51 -1.80
CA ARG A 191 15.22 -15.80 -0.51
C ARG A 191 14.82 -14.78 0.55
N LEU A 192 14.87 -13.48 0.23
CA LEU A 192 14.48 -12.41 1.15
C LEU A 192 12.98 -12.47 1.49
N ILE A 193 12.15 -12.86 0.53
CA ILE A 193 10.73 -13.16 0.77
C ILE A 193 10.58 -14.32 1.77
N GLN A 194 11.31 -15.42 1.57
CA GLN A 194 11.26 -16.55 2.49
C GLN A 194 11.78 -16.17 3.89
N GLU A 195 12.85 -15.39 3.98
CA GLU A 195 13.35 -14.85 5.25
C GLU A 195 12.29 -13.98 5.94
N ALA A 196 11.57 -13.13 5.20
CA ALA A 196 10.46 -12.35 5.75
C ALA A 196 9.31 -13.24 6.25
N ILE A 197 8.92 -14.27 5.50
CA ILE A 197 7.90 -15.23 5.94
C ILE A 197 8.34 -15.93 7.23
N GLN A 198 9.57 -16.46 7.25
CA GLN A 198 10.11 -17.18 8.40
C GLN A 198 10.28 -16.27 9.62
N HIS A 199 10.58 -14.99 9.43
CA HIS A 199 10.65 -14.01 10.50
C HIS A 199 9.32 -13.86 11.26
N PHE A 200 8.20 -13.91 10.54
CA PHE A 200 6.89 -13.83 11.19
C PHE A 200 6.39 -15.19 11.67
N ARG A 201 6.74 -16.28 10.98
CA ARG A 201 6.21 -17.61 11.25
C ARG A 201 6.42 -18.07 12.70
N GLY A 202 5.33 -18.34 13.41
CA GLY A 202 5.32 -18.77 14.81
C GLY A 202 5.85 -17.74 15.81
N LYS A 203 6.16 -16.51 15.37
CA LYS A 203 6.66 -15.46 16.24
C LYS A 203 5.54 -14.94 17.13
N GLN A 204 5.87 -14.73 18.40
CA GLN A 204 5.04 -14.00 19.34
C GLN A 204 5.77 -12.73 19.75
N ILE A 205 5.06 -11.61 19.73
CA ILE A 205 5.58 -10.32 20.16
C ILE A 205 4.73 -9.89 21.34
N ASP A 206 5.32 -9.91 22.52
CA ASP A 206 4.63 -9.64 23.79
C ASP A 206 4.42 -8.15 24.01
N ASP A 207 3.47 -7.84 24.90
CA ASP A 207 3.23 -6.50 25.45
C ASP A 207 3.08 -5.37 24.43
N LEU A 208 2.52 -5.66 23.25
CA LEU A 208 2.19 -4.64 22.27
C LEU A 208 0.99 -3.83 22.73
N ASP A 209 1.13 -2.50 22.69
CA ASP A 209 0.07 -1.56 23.03
C ASP A 209 -0.69 -1.10 21.78
N LEU A 210 -2.01 -1.02 21.90
CA LEU A 210 -2.88 -0.48 20.87
C LEU A 210 -4.03 0.29 21.51
N ALA A 211 -4.04 1.61 21.29
CA ALA A 211 -5.16 2.48 21.55
C ALA A 211 -6.00 2.64 20.28
N LEU A 212 -7.28 2.31 20.36
CA LEU A 212 -8.28 2.48 19.30
C LEU A 212 -9.35 3.47 19.79
N ASN A 213 -9.57 4.53 19.05
CA ASN A 213 -10.69 5.44 19.23
C ASN A 213 -11.63 5.35 18.03
N ILE A 214 -12.89 5.01 18.30
CA ILE A 214 -13.98 4.86 17.35
C ILE A 214 -14.94 6.02 17.56
N LYS A 215 -15.13 6.85 16.54
CA LYS A 215 -16.14 7.92 16.55
C LYS A 215 -17.19 7.64 15.50
N ASP A 216 -18.45 7.66 15.90
CA ASP A 216 -19.55 7.45 14.97
C ASP A 216 -20.67 8.45 15.24
N TYR A 217 -21.21 9.00 14.16
CA TYR A 217 -22.27 10.00 14.18
C TYR A 217 -23.57 9.45 13.58
N GLY A 218 -23.66 8.14 13.36
CA GLY A 218 -24.79 7.48 12.72
C GLY A 218 -25.03 8.04 11.31
N TYR A 219 -26.27 8.43 11.03
CA TYR A 219 -26.68 8.98 9.73
C TYR A 219 -26.61 10.52 9.67
N VAL A 220 -25.79 11.14 10.53
CA VAL A 220 -25.58 12.59 10.54
C VAL A 220 -24.46 12.97 9.56
N GLY A 221 -24.78 13.83 8.59
CA GLY A 221 -23.81 14.38 7.65
C GLY A 221 -23.95 13.84 6.22
N ALA A 222 -22.89 13.96 5.42
CA ALA A 222 -22.86 13.42 4.08
C ALA A 222 -22.36 11.97 4.10
N PRO A 223 -22.86 11.08 3.22
CA PRO A 223 -22.30 9.73 3.09
C PRO A 223 -20.84 9.75 2.59
N PRO A 224 -20.06 8.68 2.84
CA PRO A 224 -20.49 7.41 3.42
C PRO A 224 -20.62 7.46 4.96
N TYR A 225 -21.66 6.82 5.50
CA TYR A 225 -21.90 6.70 6.95
C TYR A 225 -21.13 5.50 7.50
N MET A 226 -19.96 5.77 8.09
CA MET A 226 -19.12 4.77 8.73
C MET A 226 -18.33 5.42 9.87
N PRO A 227 -17.89 4.67 10.89
CA PRO A 227 -17.12 5.25 11.97
C PRO A 227 -15.75 5.74 11.52
N GLU A 228 -15.27 6.83 12.12
CA GLU A 228 -13.86 7.22 12.11
C GLU A 228 -13.08 6.29 13.05
N LEU A 229 -11.89 5.86 12.62
CA LEU A 229 -11.00 5.01 13.41
C LEU A 229 -9.66 5.71 13.59
N ILE A 230 -9.24 5.86 14.84
CA ILE A 230 -7.93 6.40 15.19
C ILE A 230 -7.18 5.31 15.95
N LEU A 231 -6.13 4.78 15.35
CA LEU A 231 -5.25 3.76 15.92
C LEU A 231 -3.91 4.39 16.32
N GLN A 232 -3.45 4.10 17.53
CA GLN A 232 -2.15 4.53 18.08
C GLN A 232 -1.48 3.36 18.82
N GLY A 233 -0.16 3.23 18.71
CA GLY A 233 0.60 2.10 19.26
C GLY A 233 1.35 1.36 18.16
N PHE A 234 1.30 0.03 18.14
CA PHE A 234 1.96 -0.75 17.07
C PHE A 234 1.26 -0.64 15.70
N ILE A 235 0.03 -0.12 15.66
CA ILE A 235 -0.63 0.34 14.43
C ILE A 235 -0.98 1.82 14.61
N ILE A 236 -0.58 2.64 13.63
CA ILE A 236 -0.75 4.09 13.62
C ILE A 236 -1.54 4.46 12.37
N ALA A 237 -2.80 4.84 12.55
CA ALA A 237 -3.64 5.28 11.44
C ALA A 237 -4.74 6.22 11.91
N GLU A 238 -5.02 7.24 11.10
CA GLU A 238 -6.18 8.12 11.26
C GLU A 238 -7.06 7.96 10.01
N LEU A 239 -8.17 7.26 10.18
CA LEU A 239 -9.04 6.82 9.10
C LEU A 239 -10.38 7.53 9.22
N SER A 240 -10.73 8.34 8.23
CA SER A 240 -12.03 9.01 8.17
C SER A 240 -12.82 8.67 6.91
N PRO A 241 -14.16 8.68 6.96
CA PRO A 241 -15.01 8.24 5.86
C PRO A 241 -14.74 8.98 4.54
N HIS A 242 -14.61 10.29 4.59
CA HIS A 242 -14.44 11.11 3.38
C HIS A 242 -13.03 11.06 2.78
N LYS A 243 -12.06 10.55 3.55
CA LYS A 243 -10.66 10.47 3.13
C LYS A 243 -10.30 9.06 2.72
N ASN A 244 -10.51 8.10 3.61
CA ASN A 244 -9.92 6.76 3.54
C ASN A 244 -10.91 5.67 3.10
N ALA A 245 -12.21 5.96 2.98
CA ALA A 245 -13.20 4.93 2.66
C ALA A 245 -13.00 4.37 1.25
N ILE A 246 -13.00 3.04 1.14
CA ILE A 246 -12.95 2.34 -0.16
C ILE A 246 -14.23 2.59 -0.97
N SER A 247 -15.36 2.69 -0.27
CA SER A 247 -16.67 2.96 -0.85
C SER A 247 -16.97 4.44 -1.07
N SER A 248 -15.97 5.32 -0.88
CA SER A 248 -16.18 6.77 -1.07
C SER A 248 -16.60 7.06 -2.52
N PRO A 249 -17.76 7.73 -2.74
CA PRO A 249 -18.18 8.16 -4.07
C PRO A 249 -17.28 9.28 -4.62
N TRP A 250 -16.45 9.88 -3.77
CA TRP A 250 -15.53 10.97 -4.11
C TRP A 250 -14.09 10.55 -3.76
N PRO A 251 -13.46 9.66 -4.53
CA PRO A 251 -12.11 9.21 -4.23
C PRO A 251 -11.16 10.40 -4.37
N ILE A 252 -10.69 10.94 -3.24
CA ILE A 252 -9.57 11.87 -3.22
C ILE A 252 -8.35 11.04 -3.62
N ARG A 253 -7.86 11.22 -4.85
CA ARG A 253 -6.77 10.44 -5.46
C ARG A 253 -5.37 10.76 -4.90
N ASN A 254 -5.29 11.18 -3.64
CA ASN A 254 -4.00 11.33 -3.00
C ASN A 254 -3.52 9.96 -2.54
N GLU A 255 -2.21 9.71 -2.64
CA GLU A 255 -1.61 8.52 -2.05
C GLU A 255 -1.88 8.53 -0.55
N MET A 256 -2.66 7.57 -0.06
CA MET A 256 -2.96 7.40 1.34
C MET A 256 -2.21 6.19 1.88
N PRO A 257 -1.68 6.25 3.11
CA PRO A 257 -0.96 5.13 3.68
C PRO A 257 -1.87 3.93 4.00
N ALA A 258 -3.18 4.19 4.19
CA ALA A 258 -4.19 3.16 4.40
C ALA A 258 -5.59 3.58 3.93
N ARG A 259 -6.39 2.59 3.54
CA ARG A 259 -7.81 2.70 3.16
C ARG A 259 -8.63 1.72 3.96
N TYR A 260 -9.93 1.98 4.16
CA TYR A 260 -10.75 1.10 4.99
C TYR A 260 -12.21 1.02 4.60
N ASP A 261 -12.86 0.00 5.12
CA ASP A 261 -14.31 -0.12 5.23
C ASP A 261 -14.63 -0.55 6.66
N SER A 262 -15.73 -0.03 7.22
CA SER A 262 -16.08 -0.29 8.60
C SER A 262 -17.58 -0.19 8.85
N LYS A 263 -18.02 -0.86 9.91
CA LYS A 263 -19.40 -0.87 10.36
C LYS A 263 -19.44 -0.80 11.88
N LEU A 264 -20.42 -0.08 12.40
CA LEU A 264 -20.79 -0.08 13.80
C LEU A 264 -22.26 -0.51 13.94
N GLU A 265 -22.53 -1.32 14.94
CA GLU A 265 -23.86 -1.76 15.34
C GLU A 265 -24.06 -1.42 16.82
N ILE A 266 -25.16 -0.72 17.13
CA ILE A 266 -25.60 -0.47 18.50
C ILE A 266 -26.46 -1.66 18.95
N ILE A 267 -26.03 -2.35 20.00
CA ILE A 267 -26.80 -3.44 20.62
C ILE A 267 -27.88 -2.78 21.49
N LYS A 268 -29.15 -3.06 21.16
CA LYS A 268 -30.31 -2.37 21.74
C LYS A 268 -30.34 -2.47 23.27
N PRO A 269 -30.68 -1.36 23.96
CA PRO A 269 -30.76 -1.37 25.41
C PRO A 269 -31.94 -2.20 25.91
N THR A 270 -31.68 -3.01 26.92
CA THR A 270 -32.68 -3.73 27.70
C THR A 270 -32.76 -3.09 29.08
N VAL A 271 -33.95 -2.66 29.48
CA VAL A 271 -34.18 -2.11 30.83
C VAL A 271 -34.23 -3.28 31.82
N LEU A 272 -33.31 -3.26 32.79
CA LEU A 272 -33.27 -4.24 33.87
C LEU A 272 -34.12 -3.78 35.05
N GLU A 273 -34.02 -2.50 35.41
CA GLU A 273 -34.72 -1.92 36.55
C GLU A 273 -35.03 -0.43 36.30
N CYS A 274 -36.20 0.02 36.77
CA CYS A 274 -36.56 1.43 36.77
C CYS A 274 -36.21 2.05 38.13
N THR A 275 -35.14 2.84 38.20
CA THR A 275 -34.76 3.54 39.44
C THR A 275 -35.59 4.81 39.66
N THR A 276 -35.83 5.58 38.59
CA THR A 276 -36.71 6.75 38.58
C THR A 276 -37.45 6.83 37.24
N ALA A 277 -38.30 7.85 37.07
CA ALA A 277 -38.98 8.10 35.79
C ALA A 277 -38.01 8.38 34.63
N LEU A 278 -36.84 8.98 34.92
CA LEU A 278 -35.84 9.37 33.92
C LEU A 278 -34.64 8.43 33.88
N ASN A 279 -34.27 7.81 35.01
CA ASN A 279 -33.09 6.96 35.12
C ASN A 279 -33.47 5.48 35.20
N LYS A 280 -32.88 4.68 34.31
CA LYS A 280 -33.10 3.24 34.23
C LYS A 280 -31.76 2.52 34.29
N LEU A 281 -31.71 1.42 35.03
CA LEU A 281 -30.60 0.49 34.93
C LEU A 281 -30.80 -0.30 33.63
N VAL A 282 -29.82 -0.22 32.74
CA VAL A 282 -29.89 -0.81 31.40
C VAL A 282 -28.70 -1.71 31.13
N GLN A 283 -28.93 -2.71 30.27
CA GLN A 283 -27.88 -3.49 29.63
C GLN A 283 -27.91 -3.25 28.12
N ALA A 284 -26.78 -2.93 27.52
CA ALA A 284 -26.66 -2.63 26.09
C ALA A 284 -25.23 -2.90 25.62
N GLY A 285 -24.88 -2.49 24.39
CA GLY A 285 -23.53 -2.69 23.88
C GLY A 285 -23.27 -2.10 22.50
N PHE A 286 -22.05 -2.32 22.01
CA PHE A 286 -21.58 -1.90 20.70
C PHE A 286 -20.85 -3.05 20.03
N ARG A 287 -20.98 -3.16 18.72
CA ARG A 287 -20.17 -4.06 17.89
C ARG A 287 -19.61 -3.27 16.72
N THR A 288 -18.29 -3.32 16.53
CA THR A 288 -17.66 -2.79 15.32
C THR A 288 -16.88 -3.85 14.59
N THR A 289 -16.87 -3.76 13.26
CA THR A 289 -15.95 -4.49 12.40
C THR A 289 -15.33 -3.52 11.41
N ALA A 290 -14.03 -3.64 11.16
CA ALA A 290 -13.35 -2.87 10.13
C ALA A 290 -12.37 -3.74 9.35
N THR A 291 -12.18 -3.39 8.09
CA THR A 291 -11.13 -3.92 7.24
C THR A 291 -10.28 -2.76 6.75
N ILE A 292 -9.00 -2.77 7.10
CA ILE A 292 -8.04 -1.72 6.74
C ILE A 292 -7.02 -2.34 5.77
N PHE A 293 -6.87 -1.74 4.61
CA PHE A 293 -5.84 -2.08 3.63
C PHE A 293 -4.68 -1.09 3.78
N ILE A 294 -3.48 -1.62 3.97
CA ILE A 294 -2.28 -0.84 4.22
C ILE A 294 -1.46 -0.80 2.93
N ASP A 295 -1.36 0.40 2.35
CA ASP A 295 -0.63 0.66 1.12
C ASP A 295 0.83 1.07 1.42
N ASP A 296 1.09 1.66 2.59
CA ASP A 296 2.43 2.03 3.08
C ASP A 296 2.69 1.53 4.52
N PRO A 297 3.17 0.28 4.67
CA PRO A 297 3.36 -0.35 5.97
C PRO A 297 4.34 0.39 6.89
N LYS A 298 5.35 1.07 6.34
CA LYS A 298 6.38 1.76 7.13
C LYS A 298 5.82 2.91 7.97
N ASN A 299 4.74 3.51 7.50
CA ASN A 299 4.07 4.64 8.16
C ASN A 299 2.87 4.21 9.01
N VAL A 300 2.45 2.94 8.92
CA VAL A 300 1.23 2.44 9.57
C VAL A 300 1.51 1.37 10.61
N ILE A 301 2.49 0.50 10.39
CA ILE A 301 2.83 -0.59 11.30
C ILE A 301 4.17 -0.28 11.96
N ASN A 302 4.16 -0.23 13.28
CA ASN A 302 5.34 -0.01 14.10
C ASN A 302 5.58 -1.23 15.00
N ILE A 303 6.18 -2.26 14.43
CA ILE A 303 6.61 -3.45 15.15
C ILE A 303 8.13 -3.48 15.11
N GLN A 304 8.76 -3.45 16.29
CA GLN A 304 10.20 -3.44 16.42
C GLN A 304 10.83 -4.61 15.64
N ASP A 305 11.95 -4.33 14.96
CA ASP A 305 12.73 -5.28 14.18
C ASP A 305 11.95 -6.01 13.06
N SER A 306 10.84 -5.44 12.58
CA SER A 306 9.99 -6.06 11.55
C SER A 306 9.71 -5.18 10.33
N ASN A 307 10.11 -3.89 10.39
CA ASN A 307 9.87 -2.90 9.33
C ASN A 307 10.54 -3.28 8.00
N GLU A 308 11.68 -3.96 8.05
CA GLU A 308 12.38 -4.42 6.87
C GLU A 308 11.65 -5.57 6.18
N GLN A 309 11.05 -6.47 6.97
CA GLN A 309 10.34 -7.65 6.49
C GLN A 309 9.00 -7.27 5.86
N PHE A 310 8.33 -6.24 6.37
CA PHE A 310 7.12 -5.68 5.76
C PHE A 310 7.33 -5.19 4.32
N ALA A 311 8.55 -4.81 3.95
CA ALA A 311 8.88 -4.42 2.57
C ALA A 311 8.82 -5.59 1.58
N PHE A 312 8.76 -6.84 2.05
CA PHE A 312 8.62 -8.05 1.24
C PHE A 312 7.20 -8.61 1.26
N LEU A 313 6.26 -7.88 1.87
CA LEU A 313 4.87 -8.28 2.00
C LEU A 313 3.97 -7.42 1.11
N ARG A 314 2.85 -8.00 0.72
CA ARG A 314 1.78 -7.35 -0.04
C ARG A 314 0.43 -7.70 0.56
N SER A 315 -0.59 -6.99 0.10
CA SER A 315 -1.99 -7.18 0.53
C SER A 315 -2.12 -7.07 2.03
N ILE A 316 -1.32 -6.20 2.66
CA ILE A 316 -1.34 -6.10 4.11
C ILE A 316 -2.72 -5.58 4.50
N LYS A 317 -3.46 -6.43 5.20
CA LYS A 317 -4.84 -6.21 5.58
C LYS A 317 -4.94 -6.42 7.08
N VAL A 318 -5.53 -5.44 7.76
CA VAL A 318 -5.87 -5.51 9.17
C VAL A 318 -7.37 -5.66 9.28
N GLU A 319 -7.83 -6.79 9.81
CA GLU A 319 -9.21 -7.01 10.18
C GLU A 319 -9.37 -6.74 11.66
N LEU A 320 -10.32 -5.86 11.99
CA LEU A 320 -10.58 -5.43 13.34
C LEU A 320 -12.00 -5.82 13.71
N GLY A 321 -12.18 -6.41 14.87
CA GLY A 321 -13.47 -6.70 15.47
C GLY A 321 -13.49 -6.32 16.94
N ALA A 322 -14.51 -5.59 17.37
CA ALA A 322 -14.71 -5.31 18.79
C ALA A 322 -16.18 -5.48 19.17
N ILE A 323 -16.45 -6.12 20.30
CA ILE A 323 -17.77 -6.25 20.89
C ILE A 323 -17.66 -5.84 22.35
N LEU A 324 -18.47 -4.86 22.76
CA LEU A 324 -18.57 -4.40 24.14
C LEU A 324 -20.01 -4.51 24.60
N ASN A 325 -20.23 -5.13 25.74
CA ASN A 325 -21.49 -5.07 26.48
C ASN A 325 -21.26 -4.29 27.77
N TYR A 326 -22.27 -3.55 28.20
CA TYR A 326 -22.20 -2.78 29.44
C TYR A 326 -23.51 -2.84 30.22
N LYS A 327 -23.38 -2.64 31.53
CA LYS A 327 -24.50 -2.25 32.40
C LYS A 327 -24.26 -0.83 32.89
N ALA A 328 -25.29 -0.01 32.85
CA ALA A 328 -25.18 1.38 33.27
C ALA A 328 -26.50 1.91 33.83
N LEU A 329 -26.40 2.88 34.72
CA LEU A 329 -27.50 3.80 34.97
C LEU A 329 -27.55 4.79 33.81
N ALA A 330 -28.64 4.76 33.04
CA ALA A 330 -28.84 5.61 31.87
C ALA A 330 -30.03 6.54 32.07
N HIS A 331 -29.87 7.79 31.62
CA HIS A 331 -31.00 8.65 31.32
C HIS A 331 -31.72 8.06 30.11
N PHE A 332 -32.95 7.61 30.27
CA PHE A 332 -33.71 6.95 29.22
C PHE A 332 -35.19 7.33 29.27
N ASP A 333 -35.52 8.42 28.59
CA ASP A 333 -36.87 8.95 28.44
C ASP A 333 -37.41 8.79 26.99
N GLU A 334 -38.49 9.50 26.66
CA GLU A 334 -39.13 9.45 25.34
C GLU A 334 -38.31 10.10 24.22
N HIS A 335 -37.26 10.85 24.55
CA HIS A 335 -36.50 11.66 23.59
C HIS A 335 -35.02 11.30 23.55
N HIS A 336 -34.44 10.85 24.67
CA HIS A 336 -33.00 10.71 24.84
C HIS A 336 -32.62 9.42 25.56
N TYR A 337 -31.53 8.82 25.06
CA TYR A 337 -30.81 7.74 25.70
C TYR A 337 -29.36 8.15 25.92
N MET A 338 -28.91 8.15 27.17
CA MET A 338 -27.56 8.53 27.56
C MET A 338 -27.11 7.70 28.78
N PRO A 339 -26.23 6.69 28.60
CA PRO A 339 -25.61 5.98 29.72
C PRO A 339 -24.65 6.91 30.47
N ASN A 340 -24.90 7.11 31.77
CA ASN A 340 -24.19 8.07 32.61
C ASN A 340 -23.19 7.38 33.54
N GLU A 341 -23.65 6.38 34.28
CA GLU A 341 -22.84 5.67 35.28
C GLU A 341 -22.71 4.20 34.87
N VAL A 342 -21.63 3.89 34.17
CA VAL A 342 -21.34 2.51 33.74
C VAL A 342 -20.85 1.71 34.94
N SER A 343 -21.59 0.68 35.34
CA SER A 343 -21.26 -0.21 36.46
C SER A 343 -20.38 -1.38 36.02
N GLU A 344 -20.64 -1.94 34.83
CA GLU A 344 -19.95 -3.11 34.28
C GLU A 344 -19.64 -2.91 32.80
N ILE A 345 -18.47 -3.39 32.35
CA ILE A 345 -18.09 -3.52 30.94
C ILE A 345 -17.49 -4.92 30.77
N GLU A 346 -17.94 -5.63 29.75
CA GLU A 346 -17.39 -6.91 29.33
C GLU A 346 -17.35 -6.99 27.80
N GLY A 347 -16.36 -7.68 27.24
CA GLY A 347 -16.29 -7.82 25.80
C GLY A 347 -14.96 -8.33 25.30
N ASP A 348 -14.80 -8.24 23.99
CA ASP A 348 -13.68 -8.76 23.24
C ASP A 348 -13.24 -7.76 22.17
N PHE A 349 -11.94 -7.62 22.02
CA PHE A 349 -11.29 -6.90 20.94
C PHE A 349 -10.30 -7.85 20.25
N GLU A 350 -10.46 -8.03 18.95
CA GLU A 350 -9.59 -8.84 18.11
C GLU A 350 -9.10 -8.01 16.92
N LEU A 351 -7.83 -8.17 16.61
CA LEU A 351 -7.18 -7.62 15.44
C LEU A 351 -6.38 -8.72 14.75
N VAL A 352 -6.61 -8.91 13.46
CA VAL A 352 -5.91 -9.88 12.62
C VAL A 352 -5.14 -9.14 11.53
N ILE A 353 -3.81 -9.25 11.54
CA ILE A 353 -2.96 -8.81 10.45
C ILE A 353 -2.79 -9.98 9.50
N SER A 354 -3.09 -9.76 8.23
CA SER A 354 -2.85 -10.73 7.17
C SER A 354 -2.02 -10.11 6.07
N ALA A 355 -1.10 -10.89 5.52
CA ALA A 355 -0.29 -10.47 4.40
C ALA A 355 0.07 -11.66 3.50
N VAL A 356 0.33 -11.36 2.24
CA VAL A 356 0.85 -12.29 1.25
C VAL A 356 2.29 -11.90 0.99
N SER A 357 3.18 -12.85 0.76
CA SER A 357 4.51 -12.48 0.30
C SER A 357 4.50 -11.81 -1.07
N MET A 358 5.49 -10.96 -1.32
CA MET A 358 5.78 -10.55 -2.69
C MET A 358 6.20 -11.79 -3.50
N GLY A 359 5.77 -11.91 -4.75
CA GLY A 359 6.12 -13.06 -5.61
C GLY A 359 5.20 -14.29 -5.53
N SER A 360 4.43 -14.47 -4.44
CA SER A 360 3.43 -15.54 -4.38
C SER A 360 2.34 -15.33 -5.44
N LYS A 361 2.05 -16.37 -6.24
CA LYS A 361 0.97 -16.37 -7.24
C LYS A 361 -0.41 -16.49 -6.60
N GLU A 362 -0.47 -16.99 -5.37
CA GLU A 362 -1.72 -17.15 -4.64
C GLU A 362 -2.13 -15.85 -3.97
N SER A 363 -3.44 -15.64 -3.82
CA SER A 363 -4.00 -14.53 -3.04
C SER A 363 -4.19 -14.89 -1.56
N LYS A 364 -3.83 -16.12 -1.16
CA LYS A 364 -4.00 -16.58 0.21
C LYS A 364 -2.94 -15.95 1.12
N PRO A 365 -3.33 -15.47 2.31
CA PRO A 365 -2.39 -14.92 3.26
C PRO A 365 -1.45 -16.01 3.77
N GLU A 366 -0.15 -15.73 3.71
CA GLU A 366 0.92 -16.61 4.20
C GLU A 366 1.33 -16.21 5.62
N ILE A 367 1.09 -14.95 5.99
CA ILE A 367 1.38 -14.40 7.32
C ILE A 367 0.05 -14.00 7.93
N LEU A 368 -0.24 -14.53 9.12
CA LEU A 368 -1.43 -14.23 9.91
C LEU A 368 -1.03 -13.96 11.36
N GLY A 369 -1.04 -12.70 11.77
CA GLY A 369 -0.83 -12.26 13.15
C GLY A 369 -2.18 -11.99 13.83
N LYS A 370 -2.36 -12.50 15.06
CA LYS A 370 -3.57 -12.26 15.87
C LYS A 370 -3.22 -11.54 17.15
N PHE A 371 -3.92 -10.45 17.41
CA PHE A 371 -3.89 -9.67 18.64
C PHE A 371 -5.29 -9.73 19.26
N HIS A 372 -5.37 -10.06 20.55
CA HIS A 372 -6.66 -10.24 21.22
C HIS A 372 -6.61 -9.70 22.65
N SER A 373 -7.59 -8.88 23.04
CA SER A 373 -7.72 -8.40 24.41
C SER A 373 -9.17 -8.49 24.88
N LYS A 374 -9.36 -8.84 26.16
CA LYS A 374 -10.65 -8.68 26.83
C LYS A 374 -10.92 -7.20 27.11
N LEU A 375 -12.18 -6.80 26.99
CA LEU A 375 -12.63 -5.45 27.32
C LEU A 375 -13.22 -5.40 28.72
N SER A 376 -12.92 -4.31 29.41
CA SER A 376 -13.19 -4.07 30.83
C SER A 376 -13.32 -2.57 31.09
N LYS A 377 -13.63 -2.16 32.32
CA LYS A 377 -13.74 -0.73 32.66
C LYS A 377 -12.38 -0.04 32.72
N GLU A 378 -11.33 -0.81 32.95
CA GLU A 378 -9.96 -0.33 33.06
C GLU A 378 -9.37 0.05 31.69
N ASN A 379 -9.79 -0.64 30.63
CA ASN A 379 -9.22 -0.49 29.30
C ASN A 379 -10.21 -0.06 28.22
N SER A 380 -11.48 0.16 28.56
CA SER A 380 -12.48 0.61 27.60
C SER A 380 -13.40 1.66 28.22
N THR A 381 -13.59 2.77 27.52
CA THR A 381 -14.46 3.87 27.94
C THR A 381 -15.27 4.37 26.76
N PHE A 382 -16.45 4.92 27.00
CA PHE A 382 -17.25 5.48 25.92
C PHE A 382 -18.14 6.63 26.39
N LYS A 383 -18.56 7.46 25.44
CA LYS A 383 -19.64 8.42 25.57
C LYS A 383 -20.64 8.15 24.45
N PHE A 384 -21.90 7.98 24.81
CA PHE A 384 -22.95 7.68 23.85
C PHE A 384 -24.18 8.54 24.11
N HIS A 385 -24.75 9.09 23.04
CA HIS A 385 -26.02 9.80 23.06
C HIS A 385 -26.81 9.43 21.81
N SER A 386 -28.07 9.08 21.99
CA SER A 386 -29.00 8.80 20.90
C SER A 386 -30.35 9.43 21.20
N PHE A 387 -31.06 9.82 20.14
CA PHE A 387 -32.49 10.09 20.24
C PHE A 387 -33.29 8.79 20.41
N VAL A 388 -34.43 8.88 21.07
CA VAL A 388 -35.39 7.79 21.23
C VAL A 388 -36.60 8.09 20.36
N MET A 389 -36.97 7.11 19.54
CA MET A 389 -38.16 7.15 18.67
C MET A 389 -39.36 6.55 19.41
N PRO A 390 -40.61 6.84 18.98
CA PRO A 390 -41.80 6.19 19.51
C PRO A 390 -41.65 4.66 19.53
N GLY A 391 -41.99 4.05 20.68
CA GLY A 391 -41.74 2.63 20.92
C GLY A 391 -40.39 2.30 21.58
N GLY A 392 -39.61 3.31 22.00
CA GLY A 392 -38.38 3.12 22.77
C GLY A 392 -37.18 2.68 21.91
N ILE A 393 -37.27 2.84 20.59
CA ILE A 393 -36.22 2.45 19.64
C ILE A 393 -35.20 3.58 19.54
N LEU A 394 -33.91 3.26 19.60
CA LEU A 394 -32.86 4.25 19.39
C LEU A 394 -32.83 4.70 17.92
N SER A 395 -32.71 6.01 17.70
CA SER A 395 -32.56 6.60 16.38
C SER A 395 -31.22 6.21 15.75
N ASP A 396 -31.20 6.12 14.42
CA ASP A 396 -29.97 5.98 13.64
C ASP A 396 -29.12 7.27 13.64
N ASN A 397 -29.63 8.38 14.21
CA ASN A 397 -28.89 9.59 14.47
C ASN A 397 -28.40 9.61 15.93
N TYR A 398 -27.12 9.35 16.12
CA TYR A 398 -26.50 9.27 17.44
C TYR A 398 -25.08 9.85 17.41
N ASN A 399 -24.46 9.93 18.57
CA ASN A 399 -23.06 10.30 18.73
C ASN A 399 -22.40 9.27 19.66
N LEU A 400 -21.44 8.52 19.14
CA LEU A 400 -20.60 7.60 19.89
C LEU A 400 -19.14 8.08 19.81
N ASN A 401 -18.48 8.06 20.96
CA ASN A 401 -17.03 8.06 21.06
C ASN A 401 -16.63 6.90 21.98
N TRP A 402 -15.96 5.89 21.44
CA TRP A 402 -15.55 4.68 22.15
C TRP A 402 -14.04 4.50 22.04
N THR A 403 -13.37 4.48 23.19
CA THR A 403 -11.91 4.30 23.30
C THR A 403 -11.59 2.94 23.93
N ILE A 404 -10.68 2.20 23.32
CA ILE A 404 -10.11 0.92 23.78
C ILE A 404 -8.60 1.09 23.91
N ASN A 405 -8.00 0.71 25.04
CA ASN A 405 -6.56 0.72 25.29
C ASN A 405 -6.09 -0.70 25.62
N ALA A 406 -5.74 -1.47 24.60
CA ALA A 406 -5.38 -2.88 24.77
C ALA A 406 -3.85 -3.07 24.87
N ILE A 407 -3.42 -3.98 25.75
CA ILE A 407 -2.06 -4.50 25.78
C ILE A 407 -2.17 -6.02 25.69
N SER A 408 -1.56 -6.62 24.67
CA SER A 408 -1.66 -8.06 24.43
C SER A 408 -0.55 -8.55 23.49
N PRO A 409 -0.16 -9.83 23.53
CA PRO A 409 0.72 -10.38 22.51
C PRO A 409 0.09 -10.41 21.11
N LEU A 410 0.89 -10.08 20.10
CA LEU A 410 0.61 -10.40 18.69
C LEU A 410 1.23 -11.75 18.35
N LYS A 411 0.40 -12.73 18.02
CA LYS A 411 0.82 -14.11 17.73
C LYS A 411 0.67 -14.41 16.26
N PHE A 412 1.77 -14.70 15.58
CA PHE A 412 1.76 -15.15 14.20
C PHE A 412 1.59 -16.66 14.10
N ASN A 413 0.85 -17.10 13.09
CA ASN A 413 0.65 -18.51 12.81
C ASN A 413 1.96 -19.25 12.50
N ALA A 414 1.99 -20.53 12.86
CA ALA A 414 3.09 -21.44 12.57
C ALA A 414 3.04 -21.98 11.13
#